data_AF-A0AAX1L7S8-F1
#
_entry.id   AF-A0AAX1L7S8-F1
#
_cell.length_a   1.000
_cell.length_b   1.000
_cell.length_c   1.000
_cell.angle_alpha   90.00
_cell.angle_beta   90.00
_cell.angle_gamma   90.00
#
_symmetry.space_group_name_H-M   'P 1'
#
loop_
_entity.id
_entity.type
_entity.pdbx_description
1 polymer ?
#
loop_
_entity_poly.entity_id
_entity_poly.type
_entity_poly.pdbx_seq_one_letter_code
_entity_poly.pdbx_strand_id
1 'polypeptide(L)'
;MNIITQDLLRKIATVIAVLSALGGIVAGIIAATPLNQELGTSSSIREGFDGTDTAPATTLKDETPLRWGAWQKANDEGTQLRIFFNGDTPTCHGWRASVTESPVSVTVKLTQGTLVDAPVDCTAEGFRGSLVVNLDKPLGNRLVLQ
;
A
#
# COMPACT_ATOMS: atom_id res chain seq x y z
N MET A 1 31.00 -6.65 51.13
CA MET A 1 30.06 -7.62 50.54
C MET A 1 29.55 -6.97 49.26
N ASN A 2 30.04 -7.47 48.12
CA ASN A 2 30.37 -6.67 46.92
C ASN A 2 29.20 -6.38 45.99
N ILE A 3 29.16 -5.13 45.50
CA ILE A 3 28.22 -4.56 44.52
C ILE A 3 28.52 -5.04 43.07
N ILE A 4 29.55 -5.86 42.86
CA ILE A 4 30.01 -6.32 41.53
C ILE A 4 29.22 -7.55 41.00
N THR A 5 28.44 -8.23 41.84
CA THR A 5 27.66 -9.43 41.44
C THR A 5 26.27 -9.15 40.86
N GLN A 6 25.79 -7.90 40.83
CA GLN A 6 24.47 -7.56 40.28
C GLN A 6 24.44 -7.26 38.78
N ASP A 7 25.56 -6.86 38.18
CA ASP A 7 25.61 -6.47 36.75
C ASP A 7 25.76 -7.65 35.78
N LEU A 8 26.14 -8.84 36.29
CA LEU A 8 26.34 -10.04 35.46
C LEU A 8 25.05 -10.87 35.29
N LEU A 9 24.06 -10.72 36.17
CA LEU A 9 22.79 -11.46 36.12
C LEU A 9 21.73 -10.82 35.21
N ARG A 10 21.94 -9.56 34.78
CA ARG A 10 21.01 -8.87 33.87
C ARG A 10 21.18 -9.22 32.39
N LYS A 11 22.24 -9.94 32.00
CA LYS A 11 22.62 -10.05 30.59
C LYS A 11 22.35 -11.38 29.87
N ILE A 12 21.89 -12.47 30.50
CA ILE A 12 21.92 -13.80 29.82
C ILE A 12 20.66 -14.70 29.87
N ALA A 13 19.59 -14.43 30.61
CA ALA A 13 18.49 -15.41 30.72
C ALA A 13 17.12 -14.70 30.61
N THR A 14 16.17 -15.02 29.72
CA THR A 14 15.90 -16.31 29.10
C THR A 14 15.01 -16.15 27.87
N VAL A 15 15.42 -16.89 26.84
CA VAL A 15 14.72 -17.25 25.62
C VAL A 15 13.52 -18.18 25.94
N ILE A 16 12.31 -17.77 25.53
CA ILE A 16 11.18 -18.54 24.97
C ILE A 16 10.56 -19.72 25.79
N ALA A 17 9.22 -19.79 25.68
CA ALA A 17 8.31 -20.95 25.80
C ALA A 17 7.85 -21.36 27.21
N VAL A 18 6.61 -21.81 27.50
CA VAL A 18 5.44 -22.22 26.70
C VAL A 18 4.26 -22.50 27.68
N LEU A 19 3.01 -22.33 27.21
CA LEU A 19 1.74 -22.95 27.66
C LEU A 19 1.43 -23.12 29.17
N SER A 20 0.33 -22.52 29.65
CA SER A 20 -0.87 -23.28 30.05
C SER A 20 -1.99 -22.38 30.57
N ALA A 21 -3.20 -22.72 30.15
CA ALA A 21 -4.46 -22.11 30.53
C ALA A 21 -4.78 -22.28 32.02
N LEU A 22 -5.51 -21.29 32.57
CA LEU A 22 -6.60 -21.37 33.57
C LEU A 22 -6.52 -20.18 34.55
N GLY A 23 -7.59 -19.37 34.59
CA GLY A 23 -7.85 -18.42 35.69
C GLY A 23 -7.79 -16.95 35.27
N GLY A 24 -8.95 -16.30 35.18
CA GLY A 24 -9.08 -14.93 34.70
C GLY A 24 -8.89 -13.83 35.74
N ILE A 25 -8.82 -12.61 35.18
CA ILE A 25 -9.13 -11.27 35.71
C ILE A 25 -8.15 -10.70 36.76
N VAL A 26 -7.50 -9.57 36.45
CA VAL A 26 -7.71 -8.25 37.10
C VAL A 26 -7.05 -7.15 36.24
N ALA A 27 -7.80 -6.07 36.10
CA ALA A 27 -7.58 -4.85 35.34
C ALA A 27 -6.16 -4.26 35.39
N GLY A 28 -5.67 -3.88 34.21
CA GLY A 28 -4.50 -3.03 34.02
C GLY A 28 -4.53 -2.46 32.60
N ILE A 29 -5.48 -1.58 32.32
CA ILE A 29 -5.57 -0.85 31.05
C ILE A 29 -4.38 0.11 31.02
N ILE A 30 -3.26 -0.31 30.44
CA ILE A 30 -2.37 0.66 29.81
C ILE A 30 -3.15 1.07 28.57
N ALA A 31 -3.58 2.33 28.51
CA ALA A 31 -4.18 2.91 27.33
C ALA A 31 -3.14 2.89 26.20
N ALA A 32 -3.01 1.74 25.52
CA ALA A 32 -2.62 1.73 24.14
C ALA A 32 -3.75 2.47 23.43
N THR A 33 -3.52 3.73 23.07
CA THR A 33 -4.22 4.29 21.92
C THR A 33 -4.19 3.20 20.86
N PRO A 34 -5.34 2.70 20.37
CA PRO A 34 -5.28 1.88 19.19
C PRO A 34 -4.53 2.71 18.15
N LEU A 35 -3.50 2.12 17.55
CA LEU A 35 -2.78 2.72 16.43
C LEU A 35 -3.71 2.60 15.21
N ASN A 36 -4.88 3.22 15.30
CA ASN A 36 -5.93 3.22 14.30
C ASN A 36 -6.07 4.63 13.73
N GLN A 37 -4.97 5.17 13.22
CA GLN A 37 -4.99 6.26 12.25
C GLN A 37 -3.74 6.20 11.37
N GLU A 38 -3.96 5.71 10.15
CA GLU A 38 -3.16 5.91 8.93
C GLU A 38 -1.72 5.37 8.88
N LEU A 39 -1.54 4.11 9.27
CA LEU A 39 -0.71 3.27 8.40
C LEU A 39 -1.62 2.85 7.26
N GLY A 40 -1.63 3.66 6.18
CA GLY A 40 -2.21 3.25 4.90
C GLY A 40 -1.69 1.85 4.62
N THR A 41 -2.59 0.87 4.78
CA THR A 41 -2.26 -0.52 4.98
C THR A 41 -1.26 -0.92 3.91
N SER A 42 -0.09 -1.39 4.31
CA SER A 42 0.84 -2.09 3.43
C SER A 42 0.01 -3.19 2.75
N SER A 43 -0.47 -2.95 1.54
CA SER A 43 -1.22 -3.95 0.81
C SER A 43 -0.20 -5.03 0.50
N SER A 44 -0.27 -6.13 1.25
CA SER A 44 0.31 -7.39 0.83
C SER A 44 -0.08 -7.64 -0.63
N ILE A 45 0.82 -8.25 -1.40
CA ILE A 45 0.50 -8.84 -2.71
C ILE A 45 -0.79 -9.66 -2.50
N ARG A 46 -1.92 -9.17 -3.00
CA ARG A 46 -3.18 -9.91 -2.95
C ARG A 46 -3.26 -10.71 -4.24
N GLU A 47 -3.11 -12.02 -4.13
CA GLU A 47 -3.55 -12.91 -5.21
C GLU A 47 -5.03 -12.63 -5.50
N GLY A 48 -5.37 -12.47 -6.78
CA GLY A 48 -6.76 -12.29 -7.23
C GLY A 48 -7.23 -10.86 -7.49
N PHE A 49 -6.35 -9.85 -7.47
CA PHE A 49 -6.66 -8.59 -8.16
C PHE A 49 -6.29 -8.71 -9.64
N ASP A 50 -7.31 -8.77 -10.49
CA ASP A 50 -7.18 -8.67 -11.95
C ASP A 50 -7.47 -7.24 -12.41
N GLY A 51 -6.88 -6.87 -13.53
CA GLY A 51 -7.07 -5.57 -14.15
C GLY A 51 -6.43 -5.53 -15.53
N THR A 52 -7.01 -4.75 -16.42
CA THR A 52 -6.42 -4.53 -17.75
C THR A 52 -5.41 -3.40 -17.66
N ASP A 53 -4.17 -3.68 -18.07
CA ASP A 53 -3.13 -2.65 -18.17
C ASP A 53 -3.57 -1.58 -19.17
N THR A 54 -3.59 -0.34 -18.71
CA THR A 54 -3.92 0.84 -19.50
C THR A 54 -2.67 1.67 -19.75
N ALA A 55 -2.68 2.47 -20.82
CA ALA A 55 -1.66 3.49 -21.01
C ALA A 55 -1.99 4.72 -20.15
N PRO A 56 -0.99 5.37 -19.53
CA PRO A 56 -1.22 6.62 -18.82
C PRO A 56 -1.76 7.70 -19.76
N ALA A 57 -2.85 8.35 -19.36
CA ALA A 57 -3.41 9.47 -20.09
C ALA A 57 -2.48 10.70 -20.00
N THR A 58 -2.23 11.35 -21.13
CA THR A 58 -1.37 12.53 -21.22
C THR A 58 -2.13 13.83 -20.90
N THR A 59 -3.41 13.87 -21.26
CA THR A 59 -4.29 15.03 -21.02
C THR A 59 -5.62 14.55 -20.47
N LEU A 60 -6.07 15.17 -19.38
CA LEU A 60 -7.33 14.89 -18.71
C LEU A 60 -8.05 16.21 -18.43
N LYS A 61 -9.38 16.15 -18.41
CA LYS A 61 -10.26 17.21 -17.91
C LYS A 61 -10.89 16.74 -16.60
N ASP A 62 -11.30 17.69 -15.75
CA ASP A 62 -12.04 17.41 -14.51
C ASP A 62 -11.35 16.34 -13.63
N GLU A 63 -10.05 16.53 -13.43
CA GLU A 63 -9.21 15.57 -12.73
C GLU A 63 -9.59 15.41 -11.26
N THR A 64 -9.65 14.16 -10.82
CA THR A 64 -9.96 13.79 -9.43
C THR A 64 -9.01 12.70 -8.93
N PRO A 65 -8.62 12.74 -7.64
CA PRO A 65 -7.85 11.65 -7.05
C PRO A 65 -8.64 10.33 -7.08
N LEU A 66 -7.98 9.26 -7.51
CA LEU A 66 -8.56 7.92 -7.52
C LEU A 66 -7.82 7.04 -6.51
N ARG A 67 -8.58 6.35 -5.66
CA ARG A 67 -8.03 5.37 -4.71
C ARG A 67 -7.74 4.07 -5.45
N TRP A 68 -6.53 3.52 -5.27
CA TRP A 68 -6.21 2.18 -5.76
C TRP A 68 -6.38 1.14 -4.67
N GLY A 69 -6.67 -0.11 -5.09
CA GLY A 69 -7.04 -1.20 -4.20
C GLY A 69 -5.90 -2.18 -3.90
N ALA A 70 -5.00 -2.40 -4.86
CA ALA A 70 -3.89 -3.33 -4.72
C ALA A 70 -2.71 -2.91 -5.60
N TRP A 71 -1.55 -3.50 -5.35
CA TRP A 71 -0.36 -3.38 -6.19
C TRP A 71 0.43 -4.68 -6.23
N GLN A 72 1.29 -4.84 -7.24
CA GLN A 72 2.30 -5.88 -7.31
C GLN A 72 3.55 -5.40 -8.05
N LYS A 73 4.67 -6.11 -7.91
CA LYS A 73 5.82 -5.91 -8.81
C LYS A 73 5.42 -6.35 -10.22
N ALA A 74 5.69 -5.51 -11.22
CA ALA A 74 5.42 -5.80 -12.63
C ALA A 74 6.62 -6.44 -13.35
N ASN A 75 7.81 -6.39 -12.74
CA ASN A 75 9.01 -7.06 -13.21
C ASN A 75 9.81 -7.67 -12.06
N ASP A 76 10.71 -8.61 -12.37
CA ASP A 76 11.50 -9.34 -11.38
C ASP A 76 12.46 -8.44 -10.62
N GLU A 77 13.03 -7.45 -11.31
CA GLU A 77 13.94 -6.43 -10.74
C GLU A 77 13.26 -5.55 -9.69
N GLY A 78 11.93 -5.49 -9.68
CA GLY A 78 11.15 -4.65 -8.78
C GLY A 78 11.30 -3.15 -9.04
N THR A 79 11.68 -2.77 -10.26
CA THR A 79 11.74 -1.38 -10.74
C THR A 79 10.43 -0.94 -11.38
N GLN A 80 9.44 -1.83 -11.48
CA GLN A 80 8.11 -1.51 -11.95
C GLN A 80 7.04 -2.02 -10.99
N LEU A 81 6.03 -1.19 -10.74
CA LEU A 81 4.84 -1.58 -9.97
C LEU A 81 3.62 -1.55 -10.88
N ARG A 82 2.79 -2.58 -10.81
CA ARG A 82 1.44 -2.56 -11.36
C ARG A 82 0.47 -2.16 -10.25
N ILE A 83 -0.32 -1.13 -10.48
CA ILE A 83 -1.29 -0.56 -9.55
C ILE A 83 -2.70 -0.89 -10.05
N PHE A 84 -3.51 -1.56 -9.24
CA PHE A 84 -4.85 -2.00 -9.61
C PHE A 84 -5.92 -1.09 -9.00
N PHE A 85 -6.92 -0.74 -9.80
CA PHE A 85 -7.99 0.17 -9.40
C PHE A 85 -9.32 -0.19 -10.05
N ASN A 86 -10.41 0.32 -9.46
CA ASN A 86 -11.70 0.41 -10.13
C ASN A 86 -11.84 1.85 -10.63
N GLY A 87 -12.06 2.03 -11.92
CA GLY A 87 -12.28 3.33 -12.56
C GLY A 87 -13.61 3.34 -13.31
N ASP A 88 -13.87 4.46 -13.98
CA ASP A 88 -15.03 4.63 -14.85
C ASP A 88 -14.77 4.10 -16.27
N THR A 89 -15.73 4.27 -17.17
CA THR A 89 -15.69 3.73 -18.54
C THR A 89 -14.45 4.22 -19.31
N PRO A 90 -13.59 3.32 -19.82
CA PRO A 90 -12.29 3.67 -20.41
C PRO A 90 -12.37 4.41 -21.75
N THR A 91 -13.53 4.40 -22.41
CA THR A 91 -13.76 5.22 -23.61
C THR A 91 -14.00 6.70 -23.30
N CYS A 92 -14.31 7.01 -22.03
CA CYS A 92 -14.67 8.35 -21.57
C CYS A 92 -13.66 8.90 -20.58
N HIS A 93 -13.04 8.02 -19.80
CA HIS A 93 -12.14 8.37 -18.73
C HIS A 93 -10.75 7.79 -18.97
N GLY A 94 -9.75 8.55 -18.54
CA GLY A 94 -8.36 8.13 -18.54
C GLY A 94 -7.76 8.24 -17.15
N TRP A 95 -6.63 7.57 -16.97
CA TRP A 95 -5.93 7.49 -15.71
C TRP A 95 -4.47 7.83 -15.87
N ARG A 96 -3.88 8.44 -14.86
CA ARG A 96 -2.43 8.61 -14.76
C ARG A 96 -1.99 8.51 -13.32
N ALA A 97 -0.76 8.09 -13.12
CA ALA A 97 -0.16 7.97 -11.80
C ALA A 97 1.08 8.86 -11.69
N SER A 98 1.32 9.36 -10.48
CA SER A 98 2.58 9.99 -10.11
C SER A 98 3.23 9.20 -8.98
N VAL A 99 4.56 9.10 -9.03
CA VAL A 99 5.35 8.35 -8.05
C VAL A 99 6.23 9.33 -7.28
N THR A 100 6.26 9.20 -5.97
CA THR A 100 7.20 9.90 -5.09
C THR A 100 7.95 8.88 -4.25
N GLU A 101 9.27 8.85 -4.39
CA GLU A 101 10.13 7.86 -3.72
C GLU A 101 10.87 8.46 -2.53
N SER A 102 10.97 7.67 -1.46
CA SER A 102 11.84 7.91 -0.32
C SER A 102 12.70 6.67 -0.03
N PRO A 103 13.66 6.75 0.92
CA PRO A 103 14.43 5.58 1.33
C PRO A 103 13.58 4.44 1.92
N VAL A 104 12.38 4.74 2.44
CA VAL A 104 11.52 3.76 3.16
C VAL A 104 10.18 3.49 2.49
N SER A 105 9.79 4.30 1.51
CA SER A 105 8.48 4.19 0.86
C SER A 105 8.47 4.64 -0.60
N VAL A 106 7.49 4.14 -1.33
CA VAL A 106 7.07 4.57 -2.66
C VAL A 106 5.61 4.99 -2.54
N THR A 107 5.32 6.27 -2.73
CA THR A 107 3.94 6.78 -2.73
C THR A 107 3.45 6.91 -4.15
N VAL A 108 2.34 6.24 -4.48
CA VAL A 108 1.75 6.26 -5.82
C VAL A 108 0.38 6.92 -5.76
N LYS A 109 0.27 8.10 -6.34
CA LYS A 109 -1.00 8.83 -6.44
C LYS A 109 -1.61 8.59 -7.80
N LEU A 110 -2.82 8.02 -7.81
CA LEU A 110 -3.59 7.77 -9.02
C LEU A 110 -4.61 8.91 -9.22
N THR A 111 -4.76 9.36 -10.46
CA THR A 111 -5.69 10.40 -10.87
C THR A 111 -6.54 9.88 -12.02
N GLN A 112 -7.84 10.16 -11.98
CA GLN A 112 -8.77 9.92 -13.07
C GLN A 112 -9.30 11.25 -13.59
N GLY A 113 -9.64 11.31 -14.87
CA GLY A 113 -10.37 12.44 -15.44
C GLY A 113 -11.03 12.06 -16.75
N THR A 114 -11.79 12.99 -17.32
CA THR A 114 -12.42 12.82 -18.63
C THR A 114 -11.39 13.00 -19.74
N LEU A 115 -11.42 12.12 -20.74
CA LEU A 115 -10.58 12.23 -21.93
C LEU A 115 -10.98 13.43 -22.78
N VAL A 116 -10.01 14.05 -23.46
CA VAL A 116 -10.27 15.24 -24.27
C VAL A 116 -11.15 14.96 -25.49
N ASP A 117 -11.07 13.73 -25.99
CA ASP A 117 -11.76 13.15 -27.14
C ASP A 117 -12.88 12.17 -26.73
N ALA A 118 -13.31 12.22 -25.46
CA ALA A 118 -14.43 11.43 -24.98
C ALA A 118 -15.69 11.69 -25.82
N PRO A 119 -16.50 10.66 -26.10
CA PRO A 119 -17.80 10.84 -26.75
C PRO A 119 -18.73 11.70 -25.90
N VAL A 120 -19.74 12.30 -26.54
CA VAL A 120 -20.76 13.12 -25.83
C VAL A 120 -21.57 12.26 -24.86
N ASP A 121 -21.88 11.03 -25.27
CA ASP A 121 -22.61 10.07 -24.46
C ASP A 121 -21.66 9.03 -23.86
N CYS A 122 -21.60 9.00 -22.53
CA CYS A 122 -20.78 8.07 -21.76
C CYS A 122 -21.68 7.15 -20.93
N THR A 123 -21.54 5.84 -21.11
CA THR A 123 -22.21 4.86 -20.25
C THR A 123 -21.55 4.84 -18.88
N ALA A 124 -22.32 4.55 -17.83
CA ALA A 124 -21.82 4.42 -16.45
C ALA A 124 -21.42 2.96 -16.17
N GLU A 125 -20.32 2.52 -16.78
CA GLU A 125 -19.78 1.18 -16.62
C GLU A 125 -18.51 1.21 -15.76
N GLY A 126 -18.48 0.40 -14.71
CA GLY A 126 -17.28 0.26 -13.89
C GLY A 126 -16.20 -0.55 -14.62
N PHE A 127 -14.97 -0.09 -14.54
CA PHE A 127 -13.81 -0.70 -15.18
C PHE A 127 -12.77 -1.15 -14.15
N ARG A 128 -12.28 -2.40 -14.25
CA ARG A 128 -11.13 -2.87 -13.47
C ARG A 128 -9.85 -2.65 -14.26
N GLY A 129 -9.12 -1.61 -13.90
CA GLY A 129 -7.92 -1.20 -14.59
C GLY A 129 -6.65 -1.46 -13.80
N SER A 130 -5.53 -1.45 -14.52
CA SER A 130 -4.22 -1.28 -13.92
C SER A 130 -3.35 -0.29 -14.68
N LEU A 131 -2.41 0.33 -13.96
CA LEU A 131 -1.33 1.13 -14.52
C LEU A 131 0.01 0.58 -14.06
N VAL A 132 0.94 0.41 -15.00
CA VAL A 132 2.34 0.11 -14.68
C VAL A 132 3.10 1.42 -14.52
N VAL A 133 3.72 1.61 -13.36
CA VAL A 133 4.58 2.76 -13.05
C VAL A 133 6.03 2.29 -12.90
N ASN A 134 6.94 3.14 -13.34
CA ASN A 134 8.37 2.92 -13.17
C ASN A 134 8.86 3.55 -11.87
N LEU A 135 9.86 2.91 -11.27
CA LEU A 135 10.60 3.39 -10.12
C LEU A 135 12.04 3.75 -10.53
N ASP A 136 12.61 4.76 -9.89
CA ASP A 136 14.01 5.16 -10.05
C ASP A 136 14.97 4.13 -9.44
N LYS A 137 14.52 3.41 -8.41
CA LYS A 137 15.27 2.34 -7.74
C LYS A 137 14.39 1.11 -7.52
N PRO A 138 14.97 -0.10 -7.43
CA PRO A 138 14.22 -1.30 -7.04
C PRO A 138 13.42 -1.10 -5.75
N LEU A 139 12.22 -1.66 -5.65
CA LEU A 139 11.34 -1.50 -4.49
C LEU A 139 12.02 -1.93 -3.19
N GLY A 140 12.71 -3.08 -3.19
CA GLY A 140 13.34 -3.64 -1.98
C GLY A 140 12.34 -3.87 -0.86
N ASN A 141 12.68 -3.43 0.35
CA ASN A 141 11.83 -3.53 1.55
C ASN A 141 10.96 -2.28 1.78
N ARG A 142 10.86 -1.38 0.79
CA ARG A 142 10.10 -0.13 0.93
C ARG A 142 8.60 -0.41 0.93
N LEU A 143 7.88 0.39 1.69
CA LEU A 143 6.41 0.36 1.73
C LEU A 143 5.83 0.98 0.44
N VAL A 144 4.73 0.45 -0.05
CA VAL A 144 3.96 1.07 -1.13
C VAL A 144 2.71 1.72 -0.54
N LEU A 145 2.58 3.04 -0.73
CA LEU A 145 1.58 3.91 -0.11
C LEU A 145 0.79 4.66 -1.20
N GLN A 146 -0.42 5.14 -0.87
CA GLN A 146 -1.24 5.97 -1.76
C GLN A 146 -1.34 7.41 -1.27
#